data_AF-A0A1E4INN0-F1
#
_entry.id   AF-A0A1E4INN0-F1
#
_cell.length_a   1.000
_cell.length_b   1.000
_cell.length_c   1.000
_cell.angle_alpha   90.00
_cell.angle_beta   90.00
_cell.angle_gamma   90.00
#
_symmetry.space_group_name_H-M   'P 1'
#
loop_
_entity.id
_entity.type
_entity.pdbx_description
1 polymer ?
#
loop_
_entity_poly.entity_id
_entity_poly.type
_entity_poly.pdbx_seq_one_letter_code
_entity_poly.pdbx_strand_id
1 'polypeptide(L)'
;MWVGLAREPTRELVEQAFARHASGAKLWWGDLADPGFDADIAISIEPNPSEFPFVLHGWVVDGQESQQYELGLRLAGELCMLLDCPTICDGSHHGPTKSPCWSIVWQCGVPFLADDCGTLFADFQDDMSLEEWRQLGPVKILHAIGIDPWPFDFSPTSTAAAPSQHASAAARGAAPRA
;
A
#
# COMPACT_ATOMS: atom_id res chain seq x y z
N MET A 1 -0.46 8.88 -7.91
CA MET A 1 -0.26 8.36 -6.53
C MET A 1 1.17 7.88 -6.36
N TRP A 2 1.63 7.73 -5.11
CA TRP A 2 2.95 7.15 -4.80
C TRP A 2 2.89 6.36 -3.48
N VAL A 3 3.76 5.36 -3.34
CA VAL A 3 3.97 4.59 -2.10
C VAL A 3 5.46 4.32 -1.92
N GLY A 4 6.05 4.81 -0.83
CA GLY A 4 7.41 4.45 -0.42
C GLY A 4 7.44 3.13 0.36
N LEU A 5 8.46 2.30 0.10
CA LEU A 5 8.58 0.94 0.63
C LEU A 5 9.94 0.75 1.27
N ALA A 6 9.96 0.20 2.50
CA ALA A 6 11.20 -0.12 3.23
C ALA A 6 11.93 -1.36 2.68
N ARG A 7 11.32 -2.08 1.73
CA ARG A 7 11.86 -3.30 1.12
C ARG A 7 11.48 -3.34 -0.36
N GLU A 8 12.35 -3.92 -1.18
CA GLU A 8 12.09 -4.11 -2.61
C GLU A 8 10.87 -5.01 -2.79
N PRO A 9 9.81 -4.56 -3.49
CA PRO A 9 8.67 -5.40 -3.77
C PRO A 9 8.96 -6.28 -5.00
N THR A 10 8.39 -7.49 -5.03
CA THR A 10 8.30 -8.22 -6.30
C THR A 10 7.10 -7.72 -7.08
N ARG A 11 7.15 -7.88 -8.41
CA ARG A 11 6.03 -7.55 -9.30
C ARG A 11 4.74 -8.26 -8.86
N GLU A 12 4.84 -9.52 -8.48
CA GLU A 12 3.69 -10.34 -8.06
C GLU A 12 3.01 -9.78 -6.80
N LEU A 13 3.78 -9.29 -5.82
CA LEU A 13 3.22 -8.70 -4.60
C LEU A 13 2.51 -7.37 -4.88
N VAL A 14 3.06 -6.55 -5.79
CA VAL A 14 2.41 -5.32 -6.22
C VAL A 14 1.12 -5.65 -6.97
N GLU A 15 1.16 -6.55 -7.94
CA GLU A 15 -0.02 -6.98 -8.69
C GLU A 15 -1.09 -7.61 -7.78
N GLN A 16 -0.68 -8.36 -6.75
CA GLN A 16 -1.59 -8.88 -5.71
C GLN A 16 -2.27 -7.74 -4.93
N ALA A 17 -1.53 -6.71 -4.53
CA ALA A 17 -2.11 -5.56 -3.84
C ALA A 17 -3.11 -4.81 -4.73
N PHE A 18 -2.78 -4.59 -6.00
CA PHE A 18 -3.70 -3.99 -6.97
C PHE A 18 -4.93 -4.84 -7.23
N ALA A 19 -4.78 -6.17 -7.37
CA ALA A 19 -5.92 -7.06 -7.61
C ALA A 19 -6.99 -6.98 -6.51
N ARG A 20 -6.61 -6.60 -5.29
CA ARG A 20 -7.52 -6.42 -4.16
C ARG A 20 -8.27 -5.10 -4.19
N HIS A 21 -7.60 -4.01 -4.56
CA HIS A 21 -8.12 -2.64 -4.42
C HIS A 21 -8.56 -2.00 -5.75
N ALA A 22 -8.15 -2.59 -6.86
CA ALA A 22 -8.49 -2.21 -8.24
C ALA A 22 -8.76 -3.47 -9.07
N SER A 23 -9.63 -4.36 -8.56
CA SER A 23 -9.93 -5.65 -9.21
C SER A 23 -10.46 -5.44 -10.62
N GLY A 24 -9.73 -5.92 -11.62
CA GLY A 24 -10.08 -5.79 -13.04
C GLY A 24 -9.35 -4.67 -13.78
N ALA A 25 -8.56 -3.84 -13.09
CA ALA A 25 -7.70 -2.87 -13.74
C ALA A 25 -6.60 -3.57 -14.55
N LYS A 26 -6.43 -3.14 -15.80
CA LYS A 26 -5.29 -3.49 -16.64
C LYS A 26 -4.08 -2.67 -16.19
N LEU A 27 -3.08 -3.37 -15.67
CA LEU A 27 -1.84 -2.74 -15.22
C LEU A 27 -0.82 -2.68 -16.35
N TRP A 28 -0.09 -1.58 -16.43
CA TRP A 28 1.08 -1.43 -17.29
C TRP A 28 2.31 -1.05 -16.46
N TRP A 29 3.44 -1.66 -16.80
CA TRP A 29 4.72 -1.48 -16.11
C TRP A 29 5.72 -0.83 -17.05
N GLY A 30 6.31 0.29 -16.65
CA GLY A 30 7.33 0.96 -17.44
C GLY A 30 7.55 2.41 -17.02
N ASP A 31 8.18 3.17 -17.91
CA ASP A 31 8.40 4.61 -17.73
C ASP A 31 7.09 5.37 -17.91
N LEU A 32 6.63 6.06 -16.86
CA LEU A 32 5.38 6.84 -16.90
C LEU A 32 5.41 7.99 -17.93
N ALA A 33 6.56 8.33 -18.49
CA ALA A 33 6.70 9.28 -19.59
C ALA A 33 6.37 8.68 -20.97
N ASP A 34 6.21 7.35 -21.11
CA ASP A 34 5.80 6.71 -22.36
C ASP A 34 4.30 6.96 -22.63
N PRO A 35 3.91 7.69 -23.70
CA PRO A 35 2.51 7.97 -23.98
C PRO A 35 1.77 6.80 -24.66
N GLY A 36 2.44 5.68 -24.95
CA GLY A 36 1.92 4.60 -25.79
C GLY A 36 1.21 3.46 -25.07
N PHE A 37 1.04 3.52 -23.75
CA PHE A 37 0.42 2.42 -22.99
C PHE A 37 -1.11 2.41 -23.12
N ASP A 38 -1.67 1.20 -23.20
CA ASP A 38 -3.11 0.95 -23.12
C ASP A 38 -3.36 0.22 -21.78
N ALA A 39 -3.76 0.96 -20.75
CA ALA A 39 -3.93 0.46 -19.40
C ALA A 39 -4.89 1.35 -18.58
N ASP A 40 -5.46 0.80 -17.52
CA ASP A 40 -6.22 1.56 -16.53
C ASP A 40 -5.28 2.19 -15.50
N ILE A 41 -4.13 1.55 -15.25
CA ILE A 41 -3.14 2.02 -14.27
C ILE A 41 -1.74 1.79 -14.83
N ALA A 42 -0.95 2.87 -14.91
CA ALA A 42 0.47 2.83 -15.23
C ALA A 42 1.30 2.83 -13.94
N ILE A 43 2.37 2.03 -13.89
CA ILE A 43 3.17 1.77 -12.70
C ILE A 43 4.67 1.82 -13.03
N SER A 44 5.44 2.50 -12.19
CA SER A 44 6.91 2.40 -12.13
C SER A 44 7.38 2.18 -10.68
N ILE A 45 8.60 1.65 -10.52
CA ILE A 45 9.28 1.61 -9.23
C ILE A 45 10.64 2.27 -9.41
N GLU A 46 10.93 3.25 -8.58
CA GLU A 46 12.14 4.05 -8.65
C GLU A 46 12.90 3.97 -7.32
N PRO A 47 14.25 4.01 -7.35
CA PRO A 47 15.04 4.06 -6.13
C PRO A 47 14.89 5.43 -5.45
N ASN A 48 14.95 5.45 -4.12
CA ASN A 48 14.94 6.68 -3.32
C ASN A 48 16.01 6.59 -2.21
N PRO A 49 16.77 7.65 -1.92
CA PRO A 49 17.89 7.57 -0.98
C PRO A 49 17.49 7.76 0.50
N SER A 50 16.27 7.39 0.88
CA SER A 50 15.74 7.49 2.24
C SER A 50 15.62 6.12 2.92
N GLU A 51 15.00 6.10 4.10
CA GLU A 51 14.57 4.86 4.78
C GLU A 51 13.48 4.08 4.04
N PHE A 52 12.89 4.66 2.99
CA PHE A 52 12.01 4.00 2.02
C PHE A 52 12.72 3.91 0.67
N PRO A 53 13.64 2.94 0.48
CA PRO A 53 14.54 2.90 -0.67
C PRO A 53 13.87 2.68 -2.03
N PHE A 54 12.58 2.35 -2.06
CA PHE A 54 11.83 2.11 -3.28
C PHE A 54 10.53 2.92 -3.25
N VAL A 55 10.25 3.65 -4.31
CA VAL A 55 8.99 4.39 -4.49
C VAL A 55 8.23 3.77 -5.65
N LEU A 56 7.07 3.20 -5.34
CA LEU A 56 6.07 2.78 -6.30
C LEU A 56 5.31 4.02 -6.77
N HIS A 57 5.53 4.44 -8.00
CA HIS A 57 4.69 5.45 -8.64
C HIS A 57 3.55 4.76 -9.38
N GLY A 58 2.35 5.31 -9.23
CA GLY A 58 1.17 4.82 -9.91
C GLY A 58 0.34 5.96 -10.47
N TRP A 59 -0.26 5.72 -11.62
CA TRP A 59 -1.16 6.67 -12.26
C TRP A 59 -2.40 5.96 -12.76
N VAL A 60 -3.55 6.23 -12.11
CA VAL A 60 -4.86 5.86 -12.63
C VAL A 60 -5.17 6.72 -13.86
N VAL A 61 -5.25 6.07 -15.02
CA VAL A 61 -5.49 6.72 -16.31
C VAL A 61 -6.91 7.29 -16.32
N ASP A 62 -7.05 8.55 -16.73
CA ASP A 62 -8.30 9.34 -16.65
C ASP A 62 -8.91 9.44 -15.24
N GLY A 63 -8.16 9.05 -14.21
CA GLY A 63 -8.60 9.05 -12.82
C GLY A 63 -8.62 10.45 -12.21
N GLN A 64 -9.54 10.66 -11.27
CA GLN A 64 -9.57 11.87 -10.45
C GLN A 64 -8.51 11.82 -9.35
N GLU A 65 -8.08 12.98 -8.85
CA GLU A 65 -7.12 13.09 -7.74
C GLU A 65 -7.54 12.27 -6.51
N SER A 66 -8.83 12.30 -6.15
CA SER A 66 -9.36 11.50 -5.04
C SER A 66 -9.20 9.99 -5.24
N GLN A 67 -9.33 9.50 -6.48
CA GLN A 67 -9.14 8.07 -6.79
C GLN A 67 -7.67 7.67 -6.66
N GLN A 68 -6.76 8.55 -7.10
CA GLN A 68 -5.31 8.36 -6.94
C GLN A 68 -4.95 8.30 -5.45
N TYR A 69 -5.46 9.25 -4.67
CA TYR A 69 -5.22 9.33 -3.23
C TYR A 69 -5.74 8.07 -2.50
N GLU A 70 -7.01 7.72 -2.70
CA GLU A 70 -7.62 6.56 -2.04
C GLU A 70 -6.91 5.25 -2.39
N LEU A 71 -6.54 5.06 -3.67
CA LEU A 71 -5.81 3.88 -4.10
C LEU A 71 -4.41 3.83 -3.50
N GLY A 72 -3.67 4.95 -3.47
CA GLY A 72 -2.35 5.02 -2.84
C GLY A 72 -2.39 4.64 -1.36
N LEU A 73 -3.38 5.15 -0.63
CA LEU A 73 -3.57 4.85 0.79
C LEU A 73 -3.89 3.37 1.05
N ARG A 74 -4.74 2.77 0.21
CA ARG A 74 -5.05 1.32 0.27
C ARG A 74 -3.84 0.46 -0.08
N LEU A 75 -3.09 0.82 -1.12
CA LEU A 75 -1.91 0.08 -1.53
C LEU A 75 -0.82 0.13 -0.48
N ALA A 76 -0.59 1.27 0.16
CA ALA A 76 0.41 1.40 1.22
C ALA A 76 0.11 0.46 2.39
N GLY A 77 -1.14 0.41 2.86
CA GLY A 77 -1.55 -0.51 3.92
C GLY A 77 -1.44 -1.99 3.53
N GLU A 78 -1.87 -2.35 2.33
CA GLU A 78 -1.77 -3.74 1.83
C GLU A 78 -0.30 -4.18 1.67
N LEU A 79 0.54 -3.35 1.07
CA LEU A 79 1.95 -3.64 0.85
C LEU A 79 2.72 -3.71 2.18
N CYS A 80 2.35 -2.92 3.18
CA CYS A 80 2.90 -3.04 4.53
C CYS A 80 2.71 -4.45 5.10
N MET A 81 1.51 -5.02 4.91
CA MET A 81 1.18 -6.38 5.37
C MET A 81 1.84 -7.46 4.51
N LEU A 82 1.83 -7.31 3.18
CA LEU A 82 2.38 -8.31 2.26
C LEU A 82 3.91 -8.39 2.33
N LEU A 83 4.60 -7.27 2.52
CA LEU A 83 6.06 -7.19 2.56
C LEU A 83 6.61 -7.33 3.98
N ASP A 84 5.77 -7.30 5.01
CA ASP A 84 6.17 -7.27 6.42
C ASP A 84 7.22 -6.17 6.66
N CYS A 85 6.91 -4.96 6.19
CA CYS A 85 7.80 -3.80 6.30
C CYS A 85 7.00 -2.49 6.39
N PRO A 86 7.60 -1.40 6.90
CA PRO A 86 6.98 -0.08 6.83
C PRO A 86 6.76 0.38 5.40
N THR A 87 5.67 1.12 5.18
CA THR A 87 5.39 1.84 3.94
C THR A 87 4.95 3.27 4.24
N ILE A 88 5.04 4.16 3.26
CA ILE A 88 4.62 5.56 3.37
C ILE A 88 3.81 5.97 2.14
N CYS A 89 2.77 6.77 2.30
CA CYS A 89 2.04 7.38 1.19
C CYS A 89 1.56 8.79 1.54
N ASP A 90 0.94 9.48 0.58
CA ASP A 90 0.30 10.77 0.78
C ASP A 90 -0.71 10.72 1.95
N GLY A 91 -0.65 11.72 2.82
CA GLY A 91 -1.49 11.93 3.98
C GLY A 91 -2.06 13.35 4.08
N SER A 92 -2.06 14.11 2.97
CA SER A 92 -2.47 15.52 2.87
C SER A 92 -3.87 15.81 3.45
N HIS A 93 -4.74 14.80 3.54
CA HIS A 93 -6.09 14.92 4.10
C HIS A 93 -6.21 14.55 5.59
N HIS A 94 -5.13 14.11 6.23
CA HIS A 94 -5.13 13.66 7.64
C HIS A 94 -4.40 14.59 8.61
N GLY A 95 -3.59 15.52 8.11
CA GLY A 95 -2.89 16.46 8.96
C GLY A 95 -3.77 17.60 9.51
N PRO A 96 -3.33 18.28 10.58
CA PRO A 96 -4.05 19.40 11.20
C PRO A 96 -4.09 20.67 10.32
N THR A 97 -3.33 20.70 9.23
CA THR A 97 -3.22 21.83 8.30
C THR A 97 -3.28 21.32 6.86
N LYS A 98 -3.51 22.23 5.90
CA LYS A 98 -3.45 21.91 4.46
C LYS A 98 -2.01 21.81 3.92
N SER A 99 -1.08 21.27 4.72
CA SER A 99 0.31 21.09 4.28
C SER A 99 0.40 19.95 3.27
N PRO A 100 1.17 20.09 2.17
CA PRO A 100 1.44 18.98 1.27
C PRO A 100 2.42 17.94 1.87
N CYS A 101 3.05 18.24 3.00
CA CYS A 101 4.07 17.39 3.62
C CYS A 101 3.49 16.35 4.59
N TRP A 102 2.15 16.23 4.67
CA TRP A 102 1.54 15.22 5.51
C TRP A 102 1.58 13.87 4.78
N SER A 103 2.10 12.86 5.47
CA SER A 103 2.18 11.50 4.95
C SER A 103 1.57 10.52 5.96
N ILE A 104 1.22 9.33 5.48
CA ILE A 104 0.78 8.22 6.32
C ILE A 104 1.86 7.15 6.27
N VAL A 105 2.44 6.83 7.41
CA VAL A 105 3.36 5.70 7.56
C VAL A 105 2.60 4.52 8.13
N TRP A 106 2.62 3.39 7.43
CA TRP A 106 2.07 2.13 7.91
C TRP A 106 3.15 1.32 8.59
N GLN A 107 2.88 0.83 9.80
CA GLN A 107 3.74 -0.09 10.53
C GLN A 107 2.92 -1.25 11.07
N CYS A 108 3.19 -2.46 10.58
CA CYS A 108 2.45 -3.68 10.95
C CYS A 108 0.92 -3.50 10.81
N GLY A 109 0.47 -2.85 9.73
CA GLY A 109 -0.95 -2.58 9.48
C GLY A 109 -1.56 -1.44 10.31
N VAL A 110 -0.77 -0.74 11.14
CA VAL A 110 -1.23 0.43 11.91
C VAL A 110 -0.79 1.71 11.20
N PRO A 111 -1.72 2.64 10.87
CA PRO A 111 -1.37 3.91 10.25
C PRO A 111 -0.93 4.95 11.29
N PHE A 112 0.13 5.67 10.97
CA PHE A 112 0.64 6.80 11.73
C PHE A 112 0.68 8.05 10.85
N LEU A 113 0.26 9.19 11.40
CA LEU A 113 0.49 10.47 10.76
C LEU A 113 1.98 10.79 10.85
N ALA A 114 2.55 11.23 9.74
CA ALA A 114 3.94 11.63 9.61
C ALA A 114 4.08 12.96 8.86
N ASP A 115 5.22 13.61 9.07
CA ASP A 115 5.65 14.81 8.37
C ASP A 115 6.94 14.49 7.60
N ASP A 116 6.90 14.63 6.28
CA ASP A 116 8.04 14.41 5.38
C ASP A 116 8.75 15.71 4.96
N CYS A 117 8.39 16.87 5.55
CA CYS A 117 9.08 18.12 5.29
C CYS A 117 10.52 18.11 5.86
N GLY A 118 11.49 18.52 5.03
CA GLY A 118 12.91 18.54 5.35
C GLY A 118 13.51 17.14 5.42
N THR A 119 13.01 16.19 4.61
CA THR A 119 13.42 14.79 4.65
C THR A 119 14.02 14.31 3.35
N LEU A 120 14.87 13.28 3.45
CA LEU A 120 15.45 12.61 2.28
C LEU A 120 14.38 11.97 1.39
N PHE A 121 13.23 11.63 1.96
CA PHE A 121 12.15 10.99 1.22
C PHE A 121 11.50 11.96 0.23
N ALA A 122 11.11 13.16 0.68
CA ALA A 122 10.33 14.11 -0.11
C ALA A 122 11.17 15.20 -0.80
N ASP A 123 12.23 15.68 -0.14
CA ASP A 123 12.97 16.87 -0.59
C ASP A 123 14.27 16.54 -1.33
N PHE A 124 14.59 15.24 -1.53
CA PHE A 124 15.79 14.86 -2.27
C PHE A 124 15.69 15.22 -3.75
N GLN A 125 16.76 15.83 -4.28
CA GLN A 125 16.96 16.08 -5.71
C GLN A 125 18.38 15.66 -6.10
N ASP A 126 18.54 15.09 -7.31
CA ASP A 126 19.82 14.56 -7.79
C ASP A 126 20.93 15.63 -7.92
N ASP A 127 20.55 16.89 -8.10
CA ASP A 127 21.46 18.03 -8.27
C ASP A 127 21.77 18.78 -6.97
N MET A 128 21.27 18.31 -5.82
CA MET A 128 21.60 18.88 -4.51
C MET A 128 23.09 18.78 -4.19
N SER A 129 23.59 19.79 -3.49
CA SER A 129 24.92 19.75 -2.89
C SER A 129 24.99 18.77 -1.71
N LEU A 130 26.21 18.33 -1.38
CA LEU A 130 26.46 17.48 -0.22
C LEU A 130 26.04 18.15 1.11
N GLU A 131 26.07 19.48 1.17
CA GLU A 131 25.66 20.24 2.36
C GLU A 131 24.15 20.20 2.52
N GLU A 132 23.38 20.45 1.46
CA GLU A 132 21.92 20.34 1.45
C GLU A 132 21.47 18.93 1.80
N TRP A 133 22.10 17.92 1.19
CA TRP A 133 21.81 16.52 1.48
C TRP A 133 21.98 16.16 2.97
N ARG A 134 22.99 16.72 3.64
CA ARG A 134 23.25 16.47 5.07
C ARG A 134 22.28 17.19 6.00
N GLN A 135 21.53 18.17 5.52
CA GLN A 135 20.51 18.87 6.30
C GLN A 135 19.18 18.11 6.34
N LEU A 136 18.97 17.18 5.39
CA LEU A 136 17.77 16.36 5.32
C LEU A 136 17.83 15.21 6.33
N GLY A 137 16.69 14.97 6.98
CA GLY A 137 16.52 13.88 7.95
C GLY A 137 15.64 12.74 7.43
N PRO A 138 15.34 11.75 8.28
CA PRO A 138 14.28 10.77 8.02
C PRO A 138 12.89 11.40 8.23
N VAL A 139 11.86 10.70 7.75
CA VAL A 139 10.44 10.98 7.99
C VAL A 139 10.13 11.03 9.49
N LYS A 140 9.37 12.05 9.88
CA LYS A 140 9.01 12.30 11.29
C LYS A 140 7.65 11.69 11.59
N ILE A 141 7.65 10.53 12.24
CA ILE A 141 6.41 9.87 12.68
C ILE A 141 5.88 10.58 13.93
N LEU A 142 4.60 10.98 13.92
CA LEU A 142 3.98 11.77 14.98
C LEU A 142 3.16 10.92 15.95
N HIS A 143 2.01 10.41 15.49
CA HIS A 143 1.11 9.60 16.30
C HIS A 143 0.29 8.65 15.44
N ALA A 144 -0.18 7.56 16.06
CA ALA A 144 -1.12 6.66 15.42
C ALA A 144 -2.40 7.42 15.07
N ILE A 145 -3.00 7.10 13.92
CA ILE A 145 -4.28 7.69 13.54
C ILE A 145 -5.38 6.80 14.09
N GLY A 146 -6.03 7.28 15.15
CA GLY A 146 -7.23 6.65 15.68
C GLY A 146 -8.44 7.06 14.85
N ILE A 147 -8.73 6.33 13.77
CA ILE A 147 -10.07 6.33 13.17
C ILE A 147 -10.69 5.01 13.54
N ASP A 148 -11.78 5.06 14.29
CA ASP A 148 -12.59 3.89 14.64
C ASP A 148 -13.97 4.01 13.96
N PRO A 149 -14.28 3.16 12.98
CA PRO A 149 -13.38 2.24 12.27
C PRO A 149 -12.59 2.95 11.17
N TRP A 150 -11.34 2.51 10.96
CA TRP A 150 -10.58 2.88 9.77
C TRP A 150 -11.31 2.32 8.54
N PRO A 151 -11.50 3.10 7.46
CA PRO A 151 -12.40 2.72 6.37
C PRO A 151 -11.89 1.56 5.51
N PHE A 152 -10.66 1.07 5.74
CA PHE A 152 -10.04 0.02 4.96
C PHE A 152 -9.75 -1.21 5.82
N ASP A 153 -10.26 -2.37 5.39
CA ASP A 153 -9.99 -3.67 6.00
C ASP A 153 -8.84 -4.37 5.26
N PHE A 154 -7.69 -4.47 5.93
CA PHE A 154 -6.50 -5.17 5.44
C PHE A 154 -6.39 -6.62 5.95
N SER A 155 -7.40 -7.11 6.68
CA SER A 155 -7.41 -8.49 7.17
C SER A 155 -7.30 -9.46 6.00
N PRO A 156 -6.49 -10.54 6.06
CA PRO A 156 -6.36 -11.47 4.94
C PRO A 156 -7.74 -12.01 4.53
N THR A 157 -8.07 -11.94 3.24
CA THR A 157 -9.28 -12.56 2.70
C THR A 157 -9.17 -14.06 2.90
N SER A 158 -9.95 -14.60 3.85
CA SER A 158 -10.03 -16.04 4.07
C SER A 158 -10.68 -16.71 2.86
N THR A 159 -9.87 -17.19 1.93
CA THR A 159 -10.26 -18.16 0.89
C THR A 159 -10.10 -19.60 1.42
N ALA A 160 -10.30 -19.82 2.71
CA ALA A 160 -10.52 -21.17 3.22
C ALA A 160 -11.95 -21.59 2.86
N ALA A 161 -12.12 -22.22 1.70
CA ALA A 161 -13.28 -23.04 1.44
C ALA A 161 -13.38 -24.08 2.56
N ALA A 162 -14.33 -23.90 3.48
CA ALA A 162 -14.63 -24.89 4.50
C ALA A 162 -14.98 -26.21 3.80
N PRO A 163 -14.40 -27.36 4.18
CA PRO A 163 -14.83 -28.63 3.64
C PRO A 163 -16.28 -28.87 4.04
N SER A 164 -17.16 -28.95 3.05
CA SER A 164 -18.55 -29.39 3.21
C SER A 164 -18.59 -30.69 3.99
N GLN A 165 -19.11 -30.65 5.21
CA GLN A 165 -19.55 -31.84 5.91
C GLN A 165 -20.81 -32.36 5.20
N HIS A 166 -20.61 -33.19 4.18
CA HIS A 166 -21.69 -34.01 3.67
C HIS A 166 -22.10 -35.01 4.75
N ALA A 167 -23.30 -34.79 5.28
CA ALA A 167 -24.03 -35.74 6.09
C ALA A 167 -24.06 -37.11 5.40
N SER A 168 -23.66 -38.15 6.13
CA SER A 168 -24.07 -39.53 5.83
C SER A 168 -24.88 -40.03 7.01
N ALA A 169 -26.20 -39.90 6.88
CA ALA A 169 -27.15 -40.62 7.70
C ALA A 169 -27.61 -41.86 6.94
N ALA A 170 -27.41 -43.03 7.56
CA ALA A 170 -28.30 -44.20 7.61
C ALA A 170 -27.57 -45.53 7.38
N ALA A 171 -27.57 -46.37 8.42
CA ALA A 171 -28.27 -47.66 8.31
C ALA A 171 -28.52 -48.24 9.71
N ARG A 172 -29.80 -48.53 9.97
CA ARG A 172 -30.31 -49.29 11.11
C ARG A 172 -29.89 -50.75 10.97
N GLY A 173 -29.56 -51.40 12.09
CA GLY A 173 -29.38 -52.85 12.17
C GLY A 173 -29.63 -53.33 13.60
N ALA A 174 -30.61 -54.20 13.76
CA ALA A 174 -31.18 -54.66 15.01
C ALA A 174 -30.27 -55.60 15.82
N ALA A 175 -30.61 -55.75 17.11
CA ALA A 175 -30.00 -56.63 18.11
C ALA A 175 -30.05 -58.14 17.74
N PRO A 176 -29.42 -59.06 18.52
CA PRO A 176 -30.04 -59.46 19.78
C PRO A 176 -29.07 -59.76 20.95
N ARG A 177 -29.69 -59.84 22.12
CA ARG A 177 -29.16 -60.30 23.41
C ARG A 177 -28.63 -61.74 23.34
N ALA A 178 -27.60 -62.00 24.14
CA ALA A 178 -27.47 -63.18 25.00
C ALA A 178 -26.78 -62.74 26.30
#